data_AF-A0AAW1QNQ6-F1
#
_entry.id   AF-A0AAW1QNQ6-F1
#
_cell.length_a   1.000
_cell.length_b   1.000
_cell.length_c   1.000
_cell.angle_alpha   90.00
_cell.angle_beta   90.00
_cell.angle_gamma   90.00
#
_symmetry.space_group_name_H-M   'P 1'
#
loop_
_entity.id
_entity.type
_entity.pdbx_description
1 polymer ?
#
loop_
_entity_poly.entity_id
_entity_poly.type
_entity_poly.pdbx_seq_one_letter_code
_entity_poly.pdbx_strand_id
1 'polypeptide(L)'
;MSKTKCVFQAQTCLGCCGGAQTKDGSEQALHLGDFPQNEKLWEGGDFKFCGSAIRYKKILFFSVQIYEVALYLEVEPTIAELKRLRNAGFFAQAGFTEARLIEALGQCAARRTLQIQMLRSASYSQFSNEMRKDLEPRLARTGDEALLGPFLDFFKDKPLSNGSTILSIWESDNASLEGALFPPGFTDYEHADVPVGLVNENFCRAMFDLYWGPDCVVPDARRQWADAALELLKS
;
A
#
# COMPACT_ATOMS: atom_id res chain seq x y z
N MET A 1 -22.03 -16.00 13.80
CA MET A 1 -20.75 -16.73 13.63
C MET A 1 -20.63 -17.17 12.17
N SER A 2 -20.11 -16.30 11.31
CA SER A 2 -19.75 -16.69 9.94
C SER A 2 -18.25 -16.92 9.90
N LYS A 3 -17.83 -18.16 9.58
CA LYS A 3 -16.41 -18.50 9.40
C LYS A 3 -16.05 -18.23 7.95
N THR A 4 -15.55 -17.04 7.65
CA THR A 4 -14.95 -16.74 6.34
C THR A 4 -13.58 -17.43 6.30
N LYS A 5 -13.47 -18.48 5.48
CA LYS A 5 -12.19 -19.15 5.21
C LYS A 5 -11.40 -18.30 4.21
N CYS A 6 -10.28 -17.72 4.65
CA CYS A 6 -9.21 -17.29 3.75
C CYS A 6 -8.62 -18.53 3.08
N VAL A 7 -8.58 -18.56 1.75
CA VAL A 7 -7.87 -19.60 0.98
C VAL A 7 -6.91 -18.88 0.04
N PHE A 8 -5.64 -18.80 0.44
CA PHE A 8 -4.56 -18.34 -0.43
C PHE A 8 -4.00 -19.57 -1.18
N GLN A 9 -4.17 -19.63 -2.49
CA GLN A 9 -3.48 -20.61 -3.34
C GLN A 9 -2.24 -19.97 -3.96
N ALA A 10 -1.15 -20.73 -3.99
CA ALA A 10 0.13 -20.31 -4.57
C ALA A 10 0.31 -20.98 -5.93
N GLN A 11 0.68 -20.20 -6.94
CA GLN A 11 1.17 -20.71 -8.22
C GLN A 11 2.54 -20.09 -8.51
N THR A 12 3.50 -20.93 -8.85
CA THR A 12 4.91 -20.57 -9.06
C THR A 12 5.17 -20.30 -10.53
N CYS A 13 5.75 -19.13 -10.84
CA CYS A 13 6.44 -18.89 -12.12
C CYS A 13 7.93 -18.66 -11.84
N LEU A 14 8.76 -19.59 -12.32
CA LEU A 14 10.22 -19.52 -12.33
C LEU A 14 10.70 -18.77 -13.59
N GLY A 15 11.57 -17.78 -13.42
CA GLY A 15 12.30 -17.14 -14.51
C GLY A 15 13.48 -16.32 -13.99
N CYS A 16 14.69 -16.78 -14.26
CA CYS A 16 15.97 -16.19 -13.86
C CYS A 16 16.33 -14.90 -14.62
N CYS A 17 17.09 -14.00 -13.96
CA CYS A 17 18.20 -13.15 -14.47
C CYS A 17 18.72 -12.34 -13.26
N GLY A 18 20.00 -12.33 -12.86
CA GLY A 18 21.18 -11.87 -13.61
C GLY A 18 21.60 -10.50 -13.04
N GLY A 19 22.55 -10.46 -12.09
CA GLY A 19 22.83 -9.27 -11.26
C GLY A 19 23.85 -8.27 -11.82
N ALA A 20 24.10 -7.19 -11.06
CA ALA A 20 25.33 -6.40 -11.12
C ALA A 20 25.61 -5.72 -9.76
N GLN A 21 26.81 -5.94 -9.22
CA GLN A 21 27.39 -5.16 -8.13
C GLN A 21 28.33 -4.11 -8.73
N THR A 22 28.28 -2.87 -8.24
CA THR A 22 29.37 -1.90 -8.43
C THR A 22 29.90 -1.42 -7.09
N LYS A 23 31.22 -1.41 -7.00
CA LYS A 23 32.02 -0.83 -5.92
C LYS A 23 32.27 0.63 -6.28
N ASP A 24 31.56 1.57 -5.67
CA ASP A 24 32.16 2.87 -5.38
C ASP A 24 31.33 3.64 -4.35
N GLY A 25 32.02 4.27 -3.40
CA GLY A 25 31.46 5.00 -2.27
C GLY A 25 30.95 6.39 -2.62
N SER A 26 30.21 6.54 -3.71
CA SER A 26 29.42 7.73 -3.99
C SER A 26 27.99 7.49 -3.53
N GLU A 27 27.42 8.49 -2.85
CA GLU A 27 25.99 8.54 -2.52
C GLU A 27 25.22 8.62 -3.84
N GLN A 28 24.93 7.45 -4.43
CA GLN A 28 24.04 7.35 -5.57
C GLN A 28 22.70 7.92 -5.12
N ALA A 29 22.28 9.01 -5.74
CA ALA A 29 20.87 9.36 -5.78
C ALA A 29 20.15 8.16 -6.39
N LEU A 30 19.59 7.31 -5.52
CA LEU A 30 18.79 6.17 -5.95
C LEU A 30 17.65 6.74 -6.79
N HIS A 31 17.48 6.21 -8.00
CA HIS A 31 16.24 6.40 -8.74
C HIS A 31 15.11 5.93 -7.82
N LEU A 32 14.27 6.88 -7.37
CA LEU A 32 12.93 6.56 -6.91
C LEU A 32 12.28 5.70 -7.99
N GLY A 33 11.50 4.70 -7.60
CA GLY A 33 10.84 3.81 -8.54
C GLY A 33 10.13 4.61 -9.63
N ASP A 34 10.36 4.26 -10.90
CA ASP A 34 9.61 4.83 -12.02
C ASP A 34 8.18 4.31 -11.97
N PHE A 35 7.35 4.93 -11.13
CA PHE A 35 5.93 4.64 -11.00
C PHE A 35 5.18 5.23 -12.21
N PRO A 36 4.43 4.41 -12.98
CA PRO A 36 3.66 4.93 -14.10
C PRO A 36 2.59 5.91 -13.62
N GLN A 37 2.39 7.00 -14.35
CA GLN A 37 1.44 8.05 -13.95
C GLN A 37 -0.01 7.57 -13.95
N ASN A 38 -0.32 6.61 -14.82
CA ASN A 38 -1.60 5.93 -14.87
C ASN A 38 -1.35 4.42 -14.90
N GLU A 39 -2.20 3.67 -14.22
CA GLU A 39 -2.12 2.22 -14.09
C GLU A 39 -3.50 1.59 -14.32
N LYS A 40 -3.50 0.38 -14.88
CA LYS A 40 -4.68 -0.48 -14.94
C LYS A 40 -4.41 -1.73 -14.13
N LEU A 41 -5.38 -2.14 -13.32
CA LEU A 41 -5.28 -3.30 -12.43
C LEU A 41 -6.25 -4.39 -12.88
N TRP A 42 -6.09 -5.61 -12.37
CA TRP A 42 -6.89 -6.79 -12.74
C TRP A 42 -8.41 -6.61 -12.54
N GLU A 43 -8.82 -5.82 -11.56
CA GLU A 43 -10.23 -5.47 -11.33
C GLU A 43 -10.74 -4.39 -12.31
N GLY A 44 -9.93 -3.94 -13.28
CA GLY A 44 -10.23 -2.86 -14.21
C GLY A 44 -10.29 -1.48 -13.57
N GLY A 45 -10.67 -0.47 -14.35
CA GLY A 45 -10.69 0.94 -13.94
C GLY A 45 -9.38 1.66 -14.22
N ASP A 46 -9.42 2.99 -14.16
CA ASP A 46 -8.27 3.85 -14.39
C ASP A 46 -7.75 4.39 -13.06
N PHE A 47 -6.50 4.07 -12.75
CA PHE A 47 -5.84 4.49 -11.52
C PHE A 47 -4.80 5.56 -11.82
N LYS A 48 -4.78 6.64 -11.03
CA LYS A 48 -3.81 7.73 -11.15
C LYS A 48 -2.80 7.68 -10.01
N PHE A 49 -1.52 7.83 -10.36
CA PHE A 49 -0.43 7.98 -9.40
C PHE A 49 -0.61 9.27 -8.58
N CYS A 50 -0.49 9.14 -7.26
CA CYS A 50 -0.75 10.23 -6.31
C CYS A 50 0.49 10.62 -5.49
N GLY A 51 1.65 10.04 -5.79
CA GLY A 51 2.90 10.27 -5.06
C GLY A 51 3.44 9.02 -4.38
N SER A 52 4.73 9.06 -4.08
CA SER A 52 5.45 7.98 -3.41
C SER A 52 6.37 8.51 -2.30
N ALA A 53 6.76 7.61 -1.38
CA ALA A 53 7.87 7.88 -0.48
C ALA A 53 8.56 6.59 -0.02
N ILE A 54 9.79 6.75 0.44
CA ILE A 54 10.59 5.64 0.96
C ILE A 54 10.32 5.44 2.45
N ARG A 55 10.06 4.19 2.84
CA ARG A 55 10.12 3.76 4.25
C ARG A 55 11.57 3.62 4.67
N TYR A 56 11.97 4.45 5.63
CA TYR A 56 13.26 4.34 6.31
C TYR A 56 13.13 3.62 7.65
N LYS A 57 14.12 2.78 7.96
CA LYS A 57 14.35 2.24 9.30
C LYS A 57 15.62 2.86 9.88
N LYS A 58 15.49 3.51 11.04
CA LYS A 58 16.64 4.02 11.79
C LYS A 58 17.28 2.89 12.59
N ILE A 59 18.57 2.68 12.40
CA ILE A 59 19.39 1.73 13.16
C ILE A 59 20.58 2.52 13.71
N LEU A 60 20.57 2.77 15.03
CA LEU A 60 21.54 3.66 15.69
C LEU A 60 21.55 5.05 15.00
N PHE A 61 22.62 5.38 14.29
CA PHE A 61 22.81 6.65 13.58
C PHE A 61 22.64 6.54 12.06
N PHE A 62 22.29 5.35 11.53
CA PHE A 62 22.10 5.12 10.10
C PHE A 62 20.61 5.00 9.74
N SER A 63 20.23 5.59 8.60
CA SER A 63 18.91 5.42 8.01
C SER A 63 18.98 4.42 6.87
N VAL A 64 18.18 3.36 6.96
CA VAL A 64 18.16 2.26 6.00
C VAL A 64 16.87 2.32 5.20
N GLN A 65 16.98 2.40 3.88
CA GLN A 65 15.82 2.29 2.99
C GLN A 65 15.31 0.85 2.97
N ILE A 66 14.00 0.65 3.16
CA ILE A 66 13.40 -0.68 3.22
C ILE A 66 12.60 -0.97 1.95
N TYR A 67 11.62 -0.11 1.67
CA TYR A 67 10.77 -0.16 0.49
C TYR A 67 10.33 1.26 0.13
N GLU A 68 9.93 1.46 -1.12
CA GLU A 68 9.19 2.63 -1.56
C GLU A 68 7.71 2.26 -1.67
N VAL A 69 6.82 3.18 -1.30
CA VAL A 69 5.38 2.98 -1.44
C VAL A 69 4.78 4.10 -2.27
N ALA A 70 4.01 3.72 -3.29
CA ALA A 70 3.24 4.61 -4.15
C ALA A 70 1.74 4.43 -3.89
N LEU A 71 0.99 5.53 -3.94
CA LEU A 71 -0.47 5.52 -3.90
C LEU A 71 -1.03 5.70 -5.30
N TYR A 72 -2.03 4.89 -5.60
CA TYR A 72 -2.88 4.99 -6.77
C TYR A 72 -4.35 5.10 -6.35
N LEU A 73 -5.08 6.03 -6.97
CA LEU A 73 -6.51 6.25 -6.70
C LEU A 73 -7.31 5.98 -7.97
N GLU A 74 -8.42 5.24 -7.84
CA GLU A 74 -9.38 5.05 -8.93
C GLU A 74 -10.06 6.38 -9.24
N VAL A 75 -9.86 6.92 -10.44
CA VAL A 75 -10.06 8.35 -10.73
C VAL A 75 -11.52 8.79 -10.54
N GLU A 76 -12.43 8.28 -11.37
CA GLU A 76 -13.82 8.78 -11.40
C GLU A 76 -14.59 8.53 -10.09
N PRO A 77 -14.54 7.32 -9.47
CA PRO A 77 -15.21 7.09 -8.19
C PRO A 77 -14.63 7.95 -7.06
N THR A 78 -13.31 8.16 -7.03
CA THR A 78 -12.68 9.03 -6.02
C THR A 78 -13.14 10.48 -6.17
N ILE A 79 -13.20 11.01 -7.40
CA ILE A 79 -13.71 12.37 -7.66
C ILE A 79 -15.16 12.50 -7.17
N ALA A 80 -16.01 11.53 -7.49
CA ALA A 80 -17.41 11.53 -7.07
C ALA A 80 -17.55 11.56 -5.54
N GLU A 81 -16.80 10.71 -4.82
CA GLU A 81 -16.85 10.63 -3.37
C GLU A 81 -16.27 11.87 -2.67
N LEU A 82 -15.15 12.41 -3.16
CA LEU A 82 -14.59 13.66 -2.63
C LEU A 82 -15.56 14.83 -2.80
N LYS A 83 -16.24 14.93 -3.95
CA LYS A 83 -17.29 15.93 -4.20
C LYS A 83 -18.49 15.71 -3.28
N ARG A 84 -18.92 14.47 -3.06
CA ARG A 84 -20.00 14.12 -2.12
C ARG A 84 -19.66 14.56 -0.70
N LEU A 85 -18.46 14.23 -0.21
CA LEU A 85 -17.99 14.65 1.11
C LEU A 85 -17.95 16.18 1.23
N ARG A 86 -17.43 16.89 0.22
CA ARG A 86 -17.43 18.36 0.19
C ARG A 86 -18.84 18.94 0.30
N ASN A 87 -19.77 18.42 -0.50
CA ASN A 87 -21.16 18.90 -0.52
C ASN A 87 -21.90 18.58 0.80
N ALA A 88 -21.50 17.51 1.50
CA ALA A 88 -21.98 17.19 2.85
C ALA A 88 -21.34 18.05 3.96
N GLY A 89 -20.51 19.03 3.61
CA GLY A 89 -19.88 19.94 4.58
C GLY A 89 -18.63 19.37 5.27
N PHE A 90 -18.07 18.25 4.78
CA PHE A 90 -16.91 17.60 5.40
C PHE A 90 -15.71 18.54 5.58
N PHE A 91 -15.50 19.48 4.65
CA PHE A 91 -14.39 20.45 4.69
C PHE A 91 -14.78 21.82 5.27
N ALA A 92 -16.02 22.02 5.74
CA ALA A 92 -16.55 23.35 6.08
C ALA A 92 -15.81 24.03 7.25
N GLN A 93 -15.37 23.26 8.26
CA GLN A 93 -14.68 23.81 9.44
C GLN A 93 -13.16 23.76 9.31
N ALA A 94 -12.62 22.60 8.93
CA ALA A 94 -11.17 22.35 8.92
C ALA A 94 -10.49 22.73 7.58
N GLY A 95 -11.27 23.11 6.56
CA GLY A 95 -10.76 23.37 5.22
C GLY A 95 -10.09 22.15 4.57
N PHE A 96 -9.28 22.42 3.55
CA PHE A 96 -8.52 21.40 2.80
C PHE A 96 -7.12 21.20 3.40
N THR A 97 -7.05 20.91 4.70
CA THR A 97 -5.77 20.56 5.36
C THR A 97 -5.32 19.17 4.95
N GLU A 98 -4.01 18.89 5.09
CA GLU A 98 -3.44 17.57 4.78
C GLU A 98 -4.19 16.45 5.54
N ALA A 99 -4.30 16.59 6.86
CA ALA A 99 -4.98 15.59 7.69
C ALA A 99 -6.43 15.36 7.22
N ARG A 100 -7.16 16.42 6.86
CA ARG A 100 -8.55 16.31 6.42
C ARG A 100 -8.69 15.67 5.04
N LEU A 101 -7.77 15.97 4.12
CA LEU A 101 -7.75 15.33 2.80
C LEU A 101 -7.42 13.83 2.90
N ILE A 102 -6.45 13.47 3.74
CA ILE A 102 -6.14 12.07 4.01
C ILE A 102 -7.30 11.34 4.68
N GLU A 103 -7.98 11.97 5.64
CA GLU A 103 -9.19 11.41 6.25
C GLU A 103 -10.32 11.23 5.21
N ALA A 104 -10.49 12.19 4.29
CA ALA A 104 -11.44 12.06 3.20
C ALA A 104 -11.14 10.84 2.31
N LEU A 105 -9.86 10.63 1.96
CA LEU A 105 -9.44 9.44 1.21
C LEU A 105 -9.79 8.14 1.95
N GLY A 106 -9.67 8.10 3.28
CA GLY A 106 -10.06 6.94 4.09
C GLY A 106 -11.57 6.69 4.18
N GLN A 107 -12.39 7.67 3.82
CA GLN A 107 -13.86 7.57 3.82
C GLN A 107 -14.44 7.41 2.41
N CYS A 108 -13.62 7.51 1.36
CA CYS A 108 -14.09 7.33 0.00
C CYS A 108 -14.53 5.88 -0.22
N ALA A 109 -15.73 5.70 -0.76
CA ALA A 109 -16.18 4.42 -1.30
C ALA A 109 -15.64 4.22 -2.74
N ALA A 110 -14.31 4.19 -2.87
CA ALA A 110 -13.59 4.08 -4.13
C ALA A 110 -12.36 3.19 -3.94
N ARG A 111 -11.94 2.48 -4.99
CA ARG A 111 -10.76 1.62 -4.89
C ARG A 111 -9.48 2.45 -4.80
N ARG A 112 -8.56 1.96 -3.99
CA ARG A 112 -7.26 2.62 -3.75
C ARG A 112 -6.20 1.55 -3.65
N THR A 113 -5.05 1.82 -4.22
CA THR A 113 -3.99 0.84 -4.32
C THR A 113 -2.70 1.39 -3.74
N LEU A 114 -2.04 0.58 -2.91
CA LEU A 114 -0.64 0.78 -2.57
C LEU A 114 0.21 -0.17 -3.38
N GLN A 115 1.24 0.39 -4.01
CA GLN A 115 2.31 -0.37 -4.62
C GLN A 115 3.56 -0.20 -3.77
N ILE A 116 3.98 -1.29 -3.11
CA ILE A 116 5.13 -1.32 -2.22
C ILE A 116 6.27 -2.03 -2.95
N GLN A 117 7.23 -1.26 -3.45
CA GLN A 117 8.42 -1.79 -4.11
C GLN A 117 9.54 -2.01 -3.10
N MET A 118 9.97 -3.26 -2.95
CA MET A 118 11.06 -3.64 -2.07
C MET A 118 12.38 -3.06 -2.59
N LEU A 119 13.05 -2.21 -1.81
CA LEU A 119 14.35 -1.65 -2.20
C LEU A 119 15.52 -2.55 -1.78
N ARG A 120 15.21 -3.60 -1.00
CA ARG A 120 16.16 -4.60 -0.51
C ARG A 120 15.45 -5.93 -0.31
N SER A 121 16.19 -7.01 -0.41
CA SER A 121 15.68 -8.33 -0.05
C SER A 121 15.45 -8.44 1.47
N ALA A 122 14.41 -9.17 1.87
CA ALA A 122 14.09 -9.48 3.26
C ALA A 122 13.75 -10.97 3.42
N SER A 123 14.15 -11.57 4.53
CA SER A 123 13.60 -12.89 4.90
C SER A 123 12.15 -12.74 5.36
N TYR A 124 11.37 -13.83 5.29
CA TYR A 124 10.03 -13.87 5.88
C TYR A 124 10.03 -13.43 7.35
N SER A 125 11.01 -13.88 8.14
CA SER A 125 11.13 -13.50 9.56
C SER A 125 11.37 -12.00 9.76
N GLN A 126 12.17 -11.35 8.90
CA GLN A 126 12.39 -9.91 8.98
C GLN A 126 11.11 -9.15 8.63
N PHE A 127 10.45 -9.52 7.51
CA PHE A 127 9.21 -8.88 7.07
C PHE A 127 8.09 -9.05 8.10
N SER A 128 7.83 -10.30 8.52
CA SER A 128 6.77 -10.61 9.49
C SER A 128 6.98 -9.93 10.84
N ASN A 129 8.21 -9.85 11.35
CA ASN A 129 8.49 -9.16 12.61
C ASN A 129 8.22 -7.65 12.52
N GLU A 130 8.57 -6.98 11.42
CA GLU A 130 8.28 -5.56 11.24
C GLU A 130 6.77 -5.31 11.09
N MET A 131 6.09 -6.12 10.28
CA MET A 131 4.63 -6.01 10.13
C MET A 131 3.91 -6.25 11.45
N ARG A 132 4.36 -7.21 12.27
CA ARG A 132 3.84 -7.44 13.64
C ARG A 132 4.01 -6.24 14.53
N LYS A 133 5.22 -5.69 14.59
CA LYS A 133 5.52 -4.50 15.39
C LYS A 133 4.58 -3.34 15.06
N ASP A 134 4.26 -3.16 13.78
CA ASP A 134 3.45 -2.03 13.34
C ASP A 134 1.93 -2.31 13.39
N LEU A 135 1.46 -3.53 13.10
CA LEU A 135 0.03 -3.87 13.02
C LEU A 135 -0.57 -4.44 14.30
N GLU A 136 0.18 -5.19 15.12
CA GLU A 136 -0.38 -5.77 16.36
C GLU A 136 -0.95 -4.71 17.30
N PRO A 137 -0.28 -3.57 17.58
CA PRO A 137 -0.85 -2.53 18.43
C PRO A 137 -2.11 -1.87 17.85
N ARG A 138 -2.27 -1.90 16.53
CA ARG A 138 -3.44 -1.33 15.83
C ARG A 138 -4.63 -2.30 15.92
N LEU A 139 -4.40 -3.58 15.65
CA LEU A 139 -5.42 -4.64 15.73
C LEU A 139 -5.86 -4.93 17.18
N ALA A 140 -4.96 -4.73 18.15
CA ALA A 140 -5.30 -4.86 19.58
C ALA A 140 -6.40 -3.88 20.04
N ARG A 141 -6.62 -2.78 19.30
CA ARG A 141 -7.70 -1.82 19.59
C ARG A 141 -9.08 -2.39 19.31
N THR A 142 -9.17 -3.38 18.42
CA THR A 142 -10.43 -4.04 18.03
C THR A 142 -10.51 -5.50 18.50
N GLY A 143 -9.42 -6.05 19.04
CA GLY A 143 -9.34 -7.45 19.49
C GLY A 143 -9.16 -8.46 18.33
N ASP A 144 -8.64 -7.99 17.19
CA ASP A 144 -8.51 -8.77 15.95
C ASP A 144 -7.06 -9.16 15.63
N GLU A 145 -6.19 -9.27 16.63
CA GLU A 145 -4.77 -9.59 16.44
C GLU A 145 -4.56 -10.92 15.70
N ALA A 146 -5.50 -11.86 15.83
CA ALA A 146 -5.48 -13.15 15.16
C ALA A 146 -5.52 -13.04 13.63
N LEU A 147 -6.03 -11.94 13.06
CA LEU A 147 -6.09 -11.72 11.61
C LEU A 147 -4.72 -11.52 10.98
N LEU A 148 -3.72 -11.12 11.77
CA LEU A 148 -2.38 -10.87 11.26
C LEU A 148 -1.67 -12.16 10.83
N GLY A 149 -1.96 -13.29 11.48
CA GLY A 149 -1.36 -14.58 11.13
C GLY A 149 -1.61 -14.98 9.67
N PRO A 150 -2.88 -15.13 9.25
CA PRO A 150 -3.23 -15.47 7.87
C PRO A 150 -2.65 -14.51 6.82
N PHE A 151 -2.62 -13.21 7.11
CA PHE A 151 -2.00 -12.21 6.22
C PHE A 151 -0.49 -12.44 6.06
N LEU A 152 0.22 -12.73 7.15
CA LEU A 152 1.66 -12.98 7.09
C LEU A 152 2.00 -14.32 6.45
N ASP A 153 1.18 -15.35 6.69
CA ASP A 153 1.39 -16.68 6.13
C ASP A 153 1.36 -16.68 4.60
N PHE A 154 0.66 -15.73 3.97
CA PHE A 154 0.73 -15.49 2.52
C PHE A 154 2.18 -15.31 2.01
N PHE A 155 3.04 -14.67 2.81
CA PHE A 155 4.42 -14.35 2.43
C PHE A 155 5.44 -15.42 2.84
N LYS A 156 5.04 -16.45 3.59
CA LYS A 156 5.96 -17.38 4.26
C LYS A 156 6.93 -18.08 3.30
N ASP A 157 6.43 -18.52 2.16
CA ASP A 157 7.18 -19.28 1.15
C ASP A 157 7.46 -18.45 -0.12
N LYS A 158 7.30 -17.13 -0.05
CA LYS A 158 7.47 -16.23 -1.19
C LYS A 158 8.76 -15.40 -1.07
N PRO A 159 9.52 -15.23 -2.17
CA PRO A 159 10.74 -14.43 -2.13
C PRO A 159 10.44 -12.92 -2.11
N LEU A 160 10.67 -12.28 -0.97
CA LEU A 160 10.68 -10.81 -0.84
C LEU A 160 12.04 -10.27 -1.26
N SER A 161 12.30 -10.27 -2.56
CA SER A 161 13.59 -9.86 -3.13
C SER A 161 13.63 -8.36 -3.44
N ASN A 162 14.83 -7.79 -3.55
CA ASN A 162 15.00 -6.44 -4.10
C ASN A 162 14.29 -6.31 -5.46
N GLY A 163 13.51 -5.25 -5.63
CA GLY A 163 12.69 -4.96 -6.79
C GLY A 163 11.33 -5.66 -6.81
N SER A 164 11.06 -6.62 -5.92
CA SER A 164 9.73 -7.24 -5.83
C SER A 164 8.67 -6.22 -5.39
N THR A 165 7.43 -6.43 -5.82
CA THR A 165 6.34 -5.48 -5.58
C THR A 165 5.21 -6.17 -4.85
N ILE A 166 4.84 -5.64 -3.68
CA ILE A 166 3.57 -5.99 -3.04
C ILE A 166 2.53 -4.98 -3.52
N LEU A 167 1.47 -5.46 -4.16
CA LEU A 167 0.32 -4.64 -4.49
C LEU A 167 -0.80 -4.93 -3.50
N SER A 168 -1.45 -3.89 -2.99
CA SER A 168 -2.58 -4.00 -2.06
C SER A 168 -3.71 -3.07 -2.50
N ILE A 169 -4.88 -3.62 -2.79
CA ILE A 169 -6.07 -2.89 -3.23
C ILE A 169 -7.09 -2.89 -2.10
N TRP A 170 -7.42 -1.70 -1.61
CA TRP A 170 -8.62 -1.50 -0.79
C TRP A 170 -9.81 -1.41 -1.72
N GLU A 171 -10.79 -2.28 -1.49
CA GLU A 171 -12.03 -2.24 -2.22
C GLU A 171 -12.89 -1.04 -1.82
N SER A 172 -13.85 -0.73 -2.69
CA SER A 172 -14.80 0.39 -2.50
C SER A 172 -15.65 0.27 -1.22
N ASP A 173 -15.77 -0.93 -0.64
CA ASP A 173 -16.48 -1.18 0.62
C ASP A 173 -15.68 -0.75 1.86
N ASN A 174 -14.39 -0.41 1.72
CA ASN A 174 -13.43 -0.15 2.82
C ASN A 174 -13.23 -1.34 3.79
N ALA A 175 -13.79 -2.51 3.47
CA ALA A 175 -13.81 -3.69 4.33
C ALA A 175 -13.07 -4.89 3.73
N SER A 176 -12.72 -4.81 2.45
CA SER A 176 -11.98 -5.84 1.73
C SER A 176 -10.63 -5.31 1.24
N LEU A 177 -9.58 -6.12 1.42
CA LEU A 177 -8.23 -5.86 0.97
C LEU A 177 -7.74 -7.02 0.10
N GLU A 178 -7.53 -6.75 -1.18
CA GLU A 178 -6.88 -7.69 -2.08
C GLU A 178 -5.39 -7.41 -2.16
N GLY A 179 -4.61 -8.43 -2.52
CA GLY A 179 -3.20 -8.20 -2.72
C GLY A 179 -2.46 -9.38 -3.31
N ALA A 180 -1.35 -9.04 -3.97
CA ALA A 180 -0.44 -9.98 -4.59
C ALA A 180 1.00 -9.54 -4.37
N LEU A 181 1.91 -10.51 -4.49
CA LEU A 181 3.35 -10.27 -4.55
C LEU A 181 3.82 -10.61 -5.95
N PHE A 182 4.47 -9.64 -6.59
CA PHE A 182 4.99 -9.74 -7.93
C PHE A 182 6.52 -9.80 -7.92
N PRO A 183 7.12 -10.55 -8.85
CA PRO A 183 8.57 -10.62 -8.98
C PRO A 183 9.14 -9.26 -9.45
N PRO A 184 10.46 -9.04 -9.28
CA PRO A 184 11.10 -7.84 -9.77
C PRO A 184 10.87 -7.59 -11.27
N GLY A 185 10.54 -6.34 -11.62
CA GLY A 185 10.33 -5.91 -13.01
C GLY A 185 8.98 -6.32 -13.61
N PHE A 186 8.04 -6.85 -12.82
CA PHE A 186 6.69 -7.11 -13.28
C PHE A 186 5.93 -5.78 -13.54
N THR A 187 5.25 -5.68 -14.67
CA THR A 187 4.54 -4.48 -15.10
C THR A 187 3.13 -4.74 -15.64
N ASP A 188 2.74 -5.99 -15.85
CA ASP A 188 1.44 -6.34 -16.44
C ASP A 188 0.37 -6.57 -15.36
N TYR A 189 0.08 -5.53 -14.58
CA TYR A 189 -0.88 -5.61 -13.47
C TYR A 189 -2.33 -5.77 -13.94
N GLU A 190 -2.65 -5.34 -15.17
CA GLU A 190 -3.98 -5.46 -15.78
C GLU A 190 -4.40 -6.92 -16.00
N HIS A 191 -3.44 -7.81 -16.31
CA HIS A 191 -3.72 -9.23 -16.56
C HIS A 191 -3.18 -10.14 -15.46
N ALA A 192 -2.87 -9.59 -14.29
CA ALA A 192 -2.35 -10.35 -13.16
C ALA A 192 -3.39 -11.35 -12.63
N ASP A 193 -2.94 -12.57 -12.33
CA ASP A 193 -3.71 -13.55 -11.58
C ASP A 193 -3.51 -13.28 -10.08
N VAL A 194 -4.59 -12.87 -9.40
CA VAL A 194 -4.53 -12.41 -8.02
C VAL A 194 -5.30 -13.34 -7.10
N PRO A 195 -4.68 -13.80 -6.00
CA PRO A 195 -5.35 -14.68 -5.05
C PRO A 195 -6.45 -13.95 -4.29
N VAL A 196 -7.42 -14.73 -3.79
CA VAL A 196 -8.55 -14.25 -2.99
C VAL A 196 -8.10 -13.35 -1.83
N GLY A 197 -8.68 -12.16 -1.75
CA GLY A 197 -8.35 -11.13 -0.76
C GLY A 197 -8.75 -11.44 0.69
N LEU A 198 -8.27 -10.60 1.61
CA LEU A 198 -8.64 -10.59 3.02
C LEU A 198 -9.86 -9.68 3.22
N VAL A 199 -10.99 -10.27 3.64
CA VAL A 199 -12.23 -9.54 3.90
C VAL A 199 -12.40 -9.31 5.40
N ASN A 200 -11.93 -8.16 5.88
CA ASN A 200 -12.14 -7.71 7.26
C ASN A 200 -11.93 -6.19 7.42
N GLU A 201 -12.97 -5.49 7.89
CA GLU A 201 -12.97 -4.03 8.09
C GLU A 201 -11.89 -3.56 9.06
N ASN A 202 -11.73 -4.23 10.20
CA ASN A 202 -10.76 -3.82 11.22
C ASN A 202 -9.32 -3.98 10.74
N PHE A 203 -9.04 -5.01 9.93
CA PHE A 203 -7.73 -5.16 9.30
C PHE A 203 -7.48 -4.09 8.23
N CYS A 204 -8.47 -3.83 7.37
CA CYS A 204 -8.38 -2.76 6.37
C CYS A 204 -8.13 -1.41 7.04
N ARG A 205 -8.78 -1.15 8.17
CA ARG A 205 -8.58 0.05 8.98
C ARG A 205 -7.20 0.10 9.62
N ALA A 206 -6.69 -1.01 10.15
CA ALA A 206 -5.34 -1.08 10.72
C ALA A 206 -4.27 -0.79 9.65
N MET A 207 -4.41 -1.35 8.46
CA MET A 207 -3.54 -1.05 7.32
C MET A 207 -3.70 0.40 6.84
N PHE A 208 -4.92 0.94 6.86
CA PHE A 208 -5.15 2.36 6.58
C PHE A 208 -4.40 3.25 7.59
N ASP A 209 -4.56 2.99 8.89
CA ASP A 209 -3.87 3.72 9.95
C ASP A 209 -2.34 3.53 9.90
N LEU A 210 -1.84 2.46 9.27
CA LEU A 210 -0.42 2.21 9.08
C LEU A 210 0.20 3.16 8.03
N TYR A 211 -0.48 3.38 6.90
CA TYR A 211 0.07 4.16 5.79
C TYR A 211 -0.48 5.59 5.74
N TRP A 212 -1.73 5.83 6.15
CA TRP A 212 -2.41 7.12 6.08
C TRP A 212 -2.76 7.69 7.47
N GLY A 213 -2.61 6.91 8.55
CA GLY A 213 -2.84 7.39 9.91
C GLY A 213 -1.81 8.41 10.38
N PRO A 214 -2.09 9.21 11.44
CA PRO A 214 -1.18 10.23 11.94
C PRO A 214 0.25 9.72 12.23
N ASP A 215 0.35 8.48 12.71
CA ASP A 215 1.60 7.78 12.99
C ASP A 215 2.03 6.85 11.84
N CYS A 216 1.86 7.31 10.59
CA CYS A 216 2.12 6.47 9.44
C CYS A 216 3.61 6.14 9.28
N VAL A 217 3.89 5.01 8.64
CA VAL A 217 5.26 4.55 8.40
C VAL A 217 6.00 5.35 7.33
N VAL A 218 5.30 6.14 6.53
CA VAL A 218 5.83 6.95 5.41
C VAL A 218 5.31 8.39 5.46
N PRO A 219 5.69 9.18 6.48
CA PRO A 219 5.15 10.53 6.68
C PRO A 219 5.38 11.46 5.48
N ASP A 220 6.49 11.29 4.77
CA ASP A 220 6.85 12.12 3.61
C ASP A 220 5.90 11.91 2.40
N ALA A 221 5.14 10.80 2.37
CA ALA A 221 4.15 10.55 1.32
C ALA A 221 2.84 11.32 1.54
N ARG A 222 2.49 11.59 2.80
CA ARG A 222 1.16 12.11 3.18
C ARG A 222 0.83 13.40 2.46
N ARG A 223 1.79 14.32 2.35
CA ARG A 223 1.58 15.61 1.70
C ARG A 223 1.23 15.45 0.23
N GLN A 224 1.99 14.61 -0.48
CA GLN A 224 1.76 14.33 -1.90
C GLN A 224 0.37 13.71 -2.12
N TRP A 225 0.01 12.72 -1.29
CA TRP A 225 -1.30 12.07 -1.37
C TRP A 225 -2.46 13.03 -1.09
N ALA A 226 -2.29 13.93 -0.12
CA ALA A 226 -3.28 14.98 0.15
C ALA A 226 -3.39 15.97 -1.01
N ASP A 227 -2.28 16.41 -1.58
CA ASP A 227 -2.26 17.33 -2.72
C ASP A 227 -2.93 16.68 -3.95
N ALA A 228 -2.69 15.39 -4.20
CA ALA A 228 -3.36 14.63 -5.26
C ALA A 228 -4.88 14.52 -5.04
N ALA A 229 -5.33 14.25 -3.80
CA ALA A 229 -6.76 14.26 -3.46
C ALA A 229 -7.40 15.64 -3.71
N LEU A 230 -6.68 16.72 -3.36
CA LEU A 230 -7.14 18.08 -3.61
C LEU A 230 -7.22 18.41 -5.11
N GLU A 231 -6.28 17.91 -5.91
CA GLU A 231 -6.29 18.04 -7.37
C GLU A 231 -7.51 17.32 -7.98
N LEU A 232 -7.76 16.07 -7.58
CA LEU A 232 -8.94 15.32 -8.01
C LEU A 232 -10.24 16.03 -7.64
N LEU A 233 -10.34 16.57 -6.42
CA LEU A 233 -11.53 17.31 -5.97
C LEU A 233 -11.81 18.58 -6.79
N LYS A 234 -10.77 19.19 -7.38
CA LYS A 234 -10.87 20.40 -8.22
C LYS A 234 -11.19 20.09 -9.69
N SER A 235 -11.10 18.83 -10.09
CA SER A 235 -11.37 18.37 -11.46
C SER A 235 -12.86 18.33 -11.78
#